data_AF-A0A524F188-F1
#
_entry.id   AF-A0A524F188-F1
#
_cell.length_a   1.000
_cell.length_b   1.000
_cell.length_c   1.000
_cell.angle_alpha   90.00
_cell.angle_beta   90.00
_cell.angle_gamma   90.00
#
_symmetry.space_group_name_H-M   'P 1'
#
loop_
_entity.id
_entity.type
_entity.pdbx_description
1 polymer ?
#
loop_
_entity_poly.entity_id
_entity_poly.type
_entity_poly.pdbx_seq_one_letter_code
_entity_poly.pdbx_strand_id
1 'polypeptide(L)'
;MFEVEDGGVSNPVRWSKESLKSENIVMVLDEENLAVWLWHGSKRGLVSKRTALRQAQSLKGHGYGIGKSIVGRGLERIYEIDERKIGRDPETDELNAKFMGLISRTMHDAGGFVVTSSSGGEPLPMEEQFEAAKPIEMEVIQPKIPESAPPVNVPQPVPTPVEMDPPPVPAPITMDPQPSPSPVVEEPPTVASEYSDDITVPEPNPLPVIADSGSMESVQKGCVIMAILSHFKDIWVSRLDNNTISVEYMEGPIAKFHIEEGKVKFHEGSFSEIDPSIKNAIKVTFDKLVNALN
;
A
#
# COMPACT_ATOMS: atom_id res chain seq x y z
N MET A 1 0.13 1.10 23.37
CA MET A 1 0.73 0.62 22.11
C MET A 1 -0.15 -0.49 21.58
N PHE A 2 -0.37 -0.54 20.27
CA PHE A 2 -1.26 -1.48 19.63
C PHE A 2 -0.54 -2.13 18.45
N GLU A 3 -0.79 -3.41 18.24
CA GLU A 3 -0.44 -4.11 17.01
C GLU A 3 -1.70 -4.22 16.15
N VAL A 4 -1.59 -3.87 14.87
CA VAL A 4 -2.70 -4.04 13.92
C VAL A 4 -2.54 -5.37 13.23
N GLU A 5 -3.46 -6.28 13.51
CA GLU A 5 -3.52 -7.60 12.88
C GLU A 5 -4.17 -7.54 11.50
N ASP A 6 -3.99 -8.61 10.75
CA ASP A 6 -4.66 -8.79 9.46
C ASP A 6 -6.18 -8.86 9.70
N GLY A 7 -6.93 -8.08 8.92
CA GLY A 7 -8.36 -7.81 9.18
C GLY A 7 -8.63 -6.50 9.93
N GLY A 8 -7.59 -5.79 10.38
CA GLY A 8 -7.72 -4.46 10.96
C GLY A 8 -8.15 -4.43 12.42
N VAL A 9 -7.99 -5.54 13.13
CA VAL A 9 -8.19 -5.58 14.58
C VAL A 9 -6.96 -4.96 15.24
N SER A 10 -7.17 -4.04 16.17
CA SER A 10 -6.09 -3.39 16.93
C SER A 10 -5.99 -4.00 18.31
N ASN A 11 -4.92 -4.75 18.56
CA ASN A 11 -4.71 -5.46 19.82
C ASN A 11 -3.69 -4.71 20.69
N PRO A 12 -3.99 -4.43 21.97
CA PRO A 12 -3.02 -3.86 22.89
C PRO A 12 -1.81 -4.79 23.03
N VAL A 13 -0.61 -4.23 22.89
CA VAL A 13 0.64 -4.96 23.05
C VAL A 13 1.51 -4.31 24.11
N ARG A 14 2.31 -5.13 24.79
CA ARG A 14 3.23 -4.67 25.81
C ARG A 14 4.22 -3.67 25.20
N TRP A 15 4.39 -2.52 25.86
CA TRP A 15 5.34 -1.51 25.43
C TRP A 15 6.75 -2.08 25.37
N SER A 16 7.27 -2.26 24.16
CA SER A 16 8.61 -2.78 23.94
C SER A 16 9.10 -2.43 22.54
N LYS A 17 10.41 -2.19 22.41
CA LYS A 17 11.04 -2.03 21.09
C LYS A 17 10.99 -3.34 20.29
N GLU A 18 10.91 -4.47 20.96
CA GLU A 18 10.85 -5.81 20.35
C GLU A 18 9.58 -6.04 19.52
N SER A 19 8.53 -5.25 19.74
CA SER A 19 7.30 -5.29 18.94
C SER A 19 7.47 -4.63 17.57
N LEU A 20 8.51 -3.82 17.36
CA LEU A 20 8.80 -3.16 16.08
C LEU A 20 9.53 -4.12 15.13
N LYS A 21 8.82 -5.16 14.71
CA LYS A 21 9.31 -6.16 13.75
C LYS A 21 8.88 -5.78 12.35
N SER A 22 9.69 -6.10 11.35
CA SER A 22 9.35 -5.85 9.94
C SER A 22 8.06 -6.53 9.47
N GLU A 23 7.65 -7.58 10.17
CA GLU A 23 6.40 -8.32 9.95
C GLU A 23 5.18 -7.61 10.58
N ASN A 24 5.32 -6.50 11.32
CA ASN A 24 4.25 -5.96 12.17
C ASN A 24 3.87 -4.54 11.76
N ILE A 25 2.66 -4.11 12.15
CA ILE A 25 2.26 -2.70 12.13
C ILE A 25 1.93 -2.30 13.56
N VAL A 26 2.60 -1.26 14.04
CA VAL A 26 2.50 -0.83 15.43
C VAL A 26 1.97 0.60 15.49
N MET A 27 0.98 0.83 16.35
CA MET A 27 0.43 2.15 16.64
C MET A 27 0.74 2.55 18.08
N VAL A 28 1.10 3.82 18.26
CA VAL A 28 1.26 4.44 19.58
C VAL A 28 0.40 5.69 19.64
N LEU A 29 -0.44 5.75 20.67
CA LEU A 29 -1.22 6.94 21.00
C LEU A 29 -0.36 7.80 21.93
N ASP A 30 -0.04 9.01 21.50
CA ASP A 30 0.80 9.97 22.21
C ASP A 30 -0.05 11.19 22.58
N GLU A 31 -0.59 11.16 23.80
CA GLU A 31 -1.45 12.22 24.32
C GLU A 31 -0.67 13.50 24.65
N GLU A 32 0.64 13.41 24.91
CA GLU A 32 1.48 14.58 25.22
C GLU A 32 1.64 15.45 23.98
N ASN A 33 1.85 14.83 22.81
CA ASN A 33 2.01 15.54 21.53
C ASN A 33 0.73 15.59 20.69
N LEU A 34 -0.41 15.14 21.23
CA LEU A 34 -1.70 15.03 20.53
C LEU A 34 -1.58 14.31 19.17
N ALA A 35 -0.83 13.21 19.13
CA ALA A 35 -0.50 12.51 17.90
C ALA A 35 -0.68 10.99 17.98
N VAL A 36 -0.99 10.38 16.83
CA VAL A 36 -0.89 8.93 16.62
C VAL A 36 0.37 8.65 15.81
N TRP A 37 1.27 7.85 16.37
CA TRP A 37 2.41 7.33 15.63
C TRP A 37 2.03 5.99 15.01
N LEU A 38 2.16 5.88 13.69
CA LEU A 38 1.86 4.68 12.92
C LEU A 38 3.15 4.18 12.27
N TRP A 39 3.71 3.10 12.80
CA TRP A 39 4.94 2.48 12.30
C TRP A 39 4.60 1.24 11.47
N HIS A 40 5.07 1.20 10.23
CA HIS A 40 4.86 0.13 9.28
C HIS A 40 6.13 -0.69 9.07
N GLY A 41 6.07 -1.97 9.41
CA GLY A 41 7.12 -2.92 9.09
C GLY A 41 7.28 -3.11 7.58
N SER A 42 8.52 -3.34 7.17
CA SER A 42 8.92 -3.41 5.77
C SER A 42 8.34 -4.60 5.01
N LYS A 43 7.85 -5.65 5.69
CA LYS A 43 7.21 -6.80 5.05
C LYS A 43 5.70 -6.67 4.92
N ARG A 44 5.09 -5.63 5.48
CA ARG A 44 3.63 -5.43 5.41
C ARG A 44 3.21 -4.84 4.07
N GLY A 45 2.19 -5.46 3.48
CA GLY A 45 1.61 -5.04 2.20
C GLY A 45 0.76 -3.77 2.31
N LEU A 46 0.45 -3.18 1.15
CA LEU A 46 -0.29 -1.92 1.07
C LEU A 46 -1.68 -1.98 1.75
N VAL A 47 -2.40 -3.11 1.67
CA VAL A 47 -3.70 -3.25 2.33
C VAL A 47 -3.57 -3.18 3.83
N SER A 48 -2.65 -3.92 4.43
CA SER A 48 -2.46 -3.89 5.87
C SER A 48 -2.09 -2.46 6.32
N LYS A 49 -1.26 -1.74 5.55
CA LYS A 49 -0.93 -0.33 5.82
C LYS A 49 -2.17 0.58 5.76
N ARG A 50 -3.00 0.46 4.72
CA ARG A 50 -4.24 1.25 4.58
C ARG A 50 -5.27 0.93 5.64
N THR A 51 -5.43 -0.35 5.98
CA THR A 51 -6.31 -0.80 7.05
C THR A 51 -5.84 -0.25 8.39
N ALA A 52 -4.54 -0.29 8.68
CA ALA A 52 -3.97 0.31 9.88
C ALA A 52 -4.13 1.82 9.91
N LEU A 53 -3.99 2.53 8.78
CA LEU A 53 -4.25 3.97 8.70
C LEU A 53 -5.72 4.30 9.00
N ARG A 54 -6.67 3.49 8.52
CA ARG A 54 -8.10 3.64 8.87
C ARG A 54 -8.33 3.44 10.37
N GLN A 55 -7.67 2.44 10.98
CA GLN A 55 -7.73 2.22 12.42
C GLN A 55 -7.11 3.39 13.20
N ALA A 56 -5.96 3.90 12.75
CA ALA A 56 -5.32 5.08 13.33
C ALA A 56 -6.25 6.31 13.27
N GLN A 57 -6.95 6.54 12.16
CA GLN A 57 -7.94 7.61 12.03
C GLN A 57 -9.13 7.42 12.98
N SER A 58 -9.61 6.18 13.14
CA SER A 58 -10.68 5.86 14.08
C SER A 58 -10.26 6.16 15.52
N LEU A 59 -9.08 5.67 15.92
CA LEU A 59 -8.51 5.90 17.25
C LEU A 59 -8.21 7.37 17.50
N LYS A 60 -7.70 8.10 16.50
CA LYS A 60 -7.45 9.54 16.59
C LYS A 60 -8.69 10.31 17.06
N GLY A 61 -9.86 9.97 16.51
CA GLY A 61 -11.13 10.63 16.83
C GLY A 61 -11.78 10.11 18.11
N HIS A 62 -11.91 8.79 18.24
CA HIS A 62 -12.74 8.15 19.27
C HIS A 62 -11.95 7.73 20.51
N GLY A 63 -10.63 7.59 20.39
CA GLY A 63 -9.78 6.96 21.38
C GLY A 63 -9.98 5.45 21.48
N TYR A 64 -9.34 4.85 22.48
CA TYR A 64 -9.44 3.44 22.83
C TYR A 64 -10.01 3.31 24.25
N GLY A 65 -11.05 2.47 24.40
CA GLY A 65 -11.70 2.24 25.69
C GLY A 65 -10.95 1.23 26.54
N ILE A 66 -10.57 1.61 27.75
CA ILE A 66 -9.94 0.75 28.76
C ILE A 66 -10.79 0.80 30.03
N GLY A 67 -11.60 -0.24 30.25
CA GLY A 67 -12.53 -0.29 31.38
C GLY A 67 -13.54 0.87 31.30
N LYS A 68 -13.41 1.85 32.20
CA LYS A 68 -14.26 3.07 32.24
C LYS A 68 -13.58 4.31 31.65
N SER A 69 -12.32 4.20 31.26
CA SER A 69 -11.52 5.31 30.75
C SER A 69 -11.36 5.21 29.24
N ILE A 70 -11.18 6.34 28.57
CA ILE A 70 -10.88 6.41 27.13
C ILE A 70 -9.52 7.08 26.99
N VAL A 71 -8.59 6.43 26.29
CA VAL A 71 -7.24 6.95 26.02
C VAL A 71 -7.10 7.34 24.55
N GLY A 72 -6.31 8.37 24.26
CA GLY A 72 -6.00 8.85 22.92
C GLY A 72 -7.19 9.43 22.17
N ARG A 73 -8.15 10.03 22.89
CA ARG A 73 -9.29 10.73 22.27
C ARG A 73 -8.88 12.15 21.89
N GLY A 74 -9.26 12.59 20.70
CA GLY A 74 -9.04 13.98 20.26
C GLY A 74 -7.59 14.27 19.87
N LEU A 75 -6.88 13.27 19.35
CA LEU A 75 -5.55 13.47 18.81
C LEU A 75 -5.67 14.25 17.47
N GLU A 76 -4.71 15.12 17.17
CA GLU A 76 -4.80 16.00 16.01
C GLU A 76 -4.14 15.39 14.78
N ARG A 77 -2.96 14.78 14.98
CA ARG A 77 -2.03 14.39 13.90
C ARG A 77 -1.81 12.89 13.86
N ILE A 78 -1.47 12.39 12.68
CA ILE A 78 -0.97 11.03 12.49
C ILE A 78 0.40 11.15 11.82
N TYR A 79 1.44 10.60 12.45
CA TYR A 79 2.77 10.49 11.88
C TYR A 79 2.96 9.06 11.35
N GLU A 80 3.10 8.92 10.04
CA GLU A 80 3.31 7.63 9.37
C GLU A 80 4.80 7.41 9.14
N ILE A 81 5.30 6.25 9.58
CA ILE A 81 6.71 5.86 9.43
C ILE A 81 6.73 4.52 8.68
N ASP A 82 7.33 4.51 7.50
CA ASP A 82 7.52 3.29 6.71
C ASP A 82 8.97 2.80 6.82
N GLU A 83 9.17 1.61 7.38
CA GLU A 83 10.51 1.04 7.56
C GLU A 83 11.30 0.95 6.24
N ARG A 84 10.61 0.79 5.09
CA ARG A 84 11.27 0.73 3.76
C ARG A 84 11.91 2.06 3.34
N LYS A 85 11.45 3.18 3.91
CA LYS A 85 11.90 4.53 3.59
C LYS A 85 13.00 5.03 4.52
N ILE A 86 13.21 4.36 5.66
CA ILE A 86 14.27 4.69 6.59
C ILE A 86 15.63 4.54 5.88
N GLY A 87 16.46 5.58 5.93
CA GLY A 87 17.75 5.70 5.26
C GLY A 87 17.67 6.13 3.79
N ARG A 88 16.46 6.28 3.23
CA ARG A 88 16.22 6.76 1.86
C ARG A 88 15.59 8.15 1.84
N ASP A 89 14.71 8.42 2.79
CA ASP A 89 13.96 9.66 2.91
C ASP A 89 14.32 10.39 4.23
N PRO A 90 14.93 11.59 4.15
CA PRO A 90 15.33 12.34 5.34
C PRO A 90 14.17 12.65 6.29
N GLU A 91 12.97 12.94 5.76
CA GLU A 91 11.81 13.26 6.58
C GLU A 91 11.36 12.04 7.41
N THR A 92 11.29 10.87 6.78
CA THR A 92 10.99 9.61 7.49
C THR A 92 12.05 9.28 8.54
N ASP A 93 13.32 9.58 8.28
CA ASP A 93 14.41 9.36 9.23
C ASP A 93 14.28 10.22 10.49
N GLU A 94 13.92 11.50 10.34
CA GLU A 94 13.65 12.39 11.47
C GLU A 94 12.45 11.92 12.29
N LEU A 95 11.36 11.52 11.64
CA LEU A 95 10.17 10.99 12.32
C LEU A 95 10.49 9.69 13.06
N ASN A 96 11.25 8.80 12.44
CA ASN A 96 11.67 7.55 13.08
C ASN A 96 12.59 7.81 14.28
N ALA A 97 13.51 8.78 14.20
CA ALA A 97 14.34 9.16 15.34
C ALA A 97 13.49 9.66 16.52
N LYS A 98 12.51 10.53 16.27
CA LYS A 98 11.56 11.02 17.28
C LYS A 98 10.76 9.87 17.89
N PHE A 99 10.24 8.97 17.06
CA PHE A 99 9.49 7.80 17.48
C PHE A 99 10.32 6.84 18.35
N MET A 100 11.58 6.58 17.97
CA MET A 100 12.49 5.74 18.76
C MET A 100 12.82 6.38 20.12
N GLY A 101 12.93 7.71 20.17
CA GLY A 101 13.06 8.47 21.41
C GLY A 101 11.85 8.28 22.32
N LEU A 102 10.63 8.31 21.78
CA LEU A 102 9.38 8.03 22.51
C LEU A 102 9.39 6.61 23.09
N ILE A 103 9.66 5.59 22.26
CA ILE A 103 9.67 4.17 22.66
C ILE A 103 10.71 3.87 23.74
N SER A 104 11.83 4.58 23.74
CA SER A 104 12.95 4.36 24.67
C SER A 104 12.76 4.96 26.06
N ARG A 105 11.67 5.72 26.30
CA ARG A 105 11.40 6.32 27.61
C ARG A 105 11.20 5.23 28.67
N THR A 106 11.76 5.45 29.87
CA THR A 106 11.58 4.55 31.01
C THR A 106 10.14 4.59 31.48
N MET A 107 9.57 3.38 31.65
CA MET A 107 8.15 3.20 31.86
C MET A 107 7.87 2.68 33.28
N HIS A 108 6.82 3.22 33.91
CA HIS A 108 6.26 2.66 35.13
C HIS A 108 5.04 1.82 34.76
N ASP A 109 5.06 0.53 35.14
CA ASP A 109 3.97 -0.40 34.89
C ASP A 109 2.80 -0.06 35.83
N ALA A 110 1.67 0.36 35.26
CA ALA A 110 0.45 0.70 35.97
C ALA A 110 -0.66 -0.32 35.66
N GLY A 111 -0.38 -1.60 35.92
CA GLY A 111 -1.38 -2.66 35.85
C GLY A 111 -1.74 -3.07 34.42
N GLY A 112 -0.74 -3.33 33.58
CA GLY A 112 -0.94 -3.80 32.20
C GLY A 112 -1.10 -2.68 31.17
N PHE A 113 -1.15 -1.43 31.64
CA PHE A 113 -1.03 -0.24 30.81
C PHE A 113 0.20 0.55 31.23
N VAL A 114 0.79 1.20 30.24
CA VAL A 114 2.04 1.91 30.43
C VAL A 114 1.78 3.39 30.27
N VAL A 115 1.87 4.11 31.39
CA VAL A 115 1.73 5.57 31.44
C VAL A 115 3.14 6.14 31.55
N THR A 116 3.62 6.82 30.51
CA THR A 116 4.81 7.69 30.64
C THR A 116 4.41 8.88 31.50
N SER A 117 4.87 8.93 32.74
CA SER A 117 4.91 10.22 33.45
C SER A 117 6.12 10.98 32.93
N SER A 118 5.92 12.18 32.37
CA SER A 118 7.02 13.10 32.07
C SER A 118 7.55 13.68 33.39
N SER A 119 8.26 12.86 34.17
CA SER A 119 8.94 13.31 35.37
C SER A 119 10.20 14.11 34.99
N GLY A 120 10.04 15.42 34.81
CA GLY A 120 11.09 16.40 35.09
C GLY A 120 12.23 16.56 34.08
N GLY A 121 12.01 16.29 32.79
CA GLY A 121 12.88 16.81 31.74
C GLY A 121 12.53 18.27 31.48
N GLU A 122 13.53 19.16 31.46
CA GLU A 122 13.38 20.57 31.06
C GLU A 122 12.44 20.69 29.85
N PRO A 123 11.50 21.65 29.86
CA PRO A 123 10.69 21.93 28.69
C PRO A 123 11.65 22.19 27.54
N LEU A 124 11.60 21.36 26.49
CA LEU A 124 12.20 21.73 25.21
C LEU A 124 11.64 23.12 24.88
N PRO A 125 12.49 24.10 24.54
CA PRO A 125 12.03 25.46 24.27
C PRO A 125 11.06 25.38 23.10
N MET A 126 9.78 25.44 23.42
CA MET A 126 8.68 25.63 22.48
C MET A 126 8.67 27.12 22.13
N GLU A 127 9.76 27.58 21.49
CA GLU A 127 9.91 28.94 21.02
C GLU A 127 10.78 28.93 19.75
N GLU A 128 10.28 28.30 18.69
CA GLU A 128 10.39 28.91 17.37
C GLU A 128 8.97 29.22 16.91
N GLN A 129 8.66 30.48 17.13
CA GLN A 129 7.49 31.18 16.66
C GLN A 129 7.35 30.94 15.16
N PHE A 130 6.18 30.48 14.72
CA PHE A 130 5.66 30.96 13.46
C PHE A 130 5.48 32.47 13.61
N GLU A 131 6.55 33.24 13.35
CA GLU A 131 6.42 34.65 13.02
C GLU A 131 5.42 34.72 11.88
N ALA A 132 4.35 35.49 12.09
CA ALA A 132 3.46 35.89 11.02
C ALA A 132 4.32 36.42 9.87
N ALA A 133 4.37 35.68 8.77
CA ALA A 133 5.18 35.99 7.62
C ALA A 133 4.93 37.46 7.21
N LYS A 134 5.95 38.30 7.37
CA LYS A 134 5.99 39.61 6.73
C LYS A 134 5.79 39.39 5.22
N PRO A 135 5.07 40.28 4.52
CA PRO A 135 4.93 40.18 3.07
C PRO A 135 6.32 40.13 2.45
N ILE A 136 6.64 39.04 1.77
CA ILE A 136 7.87 38.91 0.99
C ILE A 136 7.73 39.93 -0.16
N GLU A 137 8.49 41.00 -0.08
CA GLU A 137 8.68 41.93 -1.19
C GLU A 137 9.37 41.14 -2.30
N MET A 138 8.62 40.82 -3.36
CA MET A 138 9.14 40.09 -4.52
C MET A 138 10.21 40.95 -5.20
N GLU A 139 11.47 40.64 -4.96
CA GLU A 139 12.55 41.11 -5.81
C GLU A 139 12.38 40.45 -7.18
N VAL A 140 12.09 41.27 -8.19
CA VAL A 140 11.94 40.85 -9.58
C VAL A 140 13.31 40.40 -10.08
N ILE A 141 13.59 39.10 -9.97
CA ILE A 141 14.76 38.49 -10.60
C ILE A 141 14.53 38.49 -12.11
N GLN A 142 15.24 39.37 -12.82
CA GLN A 142 15.28 39.33 -14.27
C GLN A 142 15.91 38.01 -14.73
N PRO A 143 15.26 37.27 -15.65
CA PRO A 143 15.81 36.02 -16.16
C PRO A 143 17.06 36.32 -17.00
N LYS A 144 18.22 35.93 -16.47
CA LYS A 144 19.49 35.89 -17.21
C LYS A 144 19.42 34.69 -18.16
N ILE A 145 19.22 34.99 -19.44
CA ILE A 145 19.22 34.03 -20.55
C ILE A 145 20.57 33.29 -20.56
N PRO A 146 20.61 31.95 -20.37
CA PRO A 146 21.81 31.18 -20.59
C PRO A 146 22.11 31.10 -22.09
N GLU A 147 23.33 31.51 -22.40
CA GLU A 147 23.97 31.54 -23.70
C GLU A 147 24.14 30.12 -24.29
N SER A 148 23.70 29.97 -25.53
CA SER A 148 24.02 28.94 -26.54
C SER A 148 25.01 27.83 -26.13
N ALA A 149 24.51 26.60 -25.95
CA ALA A 149 25.33 25.40 -25.93
C ALA A 149 25.68 24.92 -27.37
N PRO A 150 26.90 24.38 -27.59
CA PRO A 150 27.44 23.98 -28.90
C PRO A 150 26.80 22.72 -29.52
N PRO A 151 27.03 22.45 -30.83
CA PRO A 151 26.34 21.39 -31.57
C PRO A 151 26.89 19.97 -31.32
N VAL A 152 25.94 19.03 -31.23
CA VAL A 152 25.91 17.67 -31.80
C VAL A 152 27.05 16.70 -31.47
N ASN A 153 26.69 15.55 -30.88
CA ASN A 153 27.38 14.29 -31.13
C ASN A 153 26.36 13.21 -31.52
N VAL A 154 26.45 12.72 -32.75
CA VAL A 154 25.59 11.68 -33.33
C VAL A 154 26.07 10.31 -32.81
N PRO A 155 25.22 9.50 -32.16
CA PRO A 155 25.60 8.14 -31.78
C PRO A 155 25.77 7.24 -33.02
N GLN A 156 26.87 6.50 -33.05
CA GLN A 156 27.17 5.46 -34.03
C GLN A 156 26.12 4.33 -34.02
N PRO A 157 25.90 3.64 -35.16
CA PRO A 157 25.00 2.50 -35.24
C PRO A 157 25.49 1.32 -34.40
N VAL A 158 24.58 0.79 -33.57
CA VAL A 158 24.75 -0.40 -32.75
C VAL A 158 24.82 -1.64 -33.67
N PRO A 159 25.77 -2.58 -33.47
CA PRO A 159 25.87 -3.80 -34.26
C PRO A 159 24.67 -4.73 -34.05
N THR A 160 24.27 -5.34 -35.16
CA THR A 160 23.18 -6.32 -35.30
C THR A 160 23.43 -7.54 -34.39
N PRO A 161 22.42 -8.03 -33.64
CA PRO A 161 22.52 -9.27 -32.88
C PRO A 161 22.75 -10.47 -33.79
N VAL A 162 23.75 -11.30 -33.44
CA VAL A 162 24.00 -12.60 -34.08
C VAL A 162 22.87 -13.55 -33.69
N GLU A 163 22.25 -14.15 -34.71
CA GLU A 163 21.23 -15.19 -34.61
C GLU A 163 21.84 -16.42 -33.92
N MET A 164 21.40 -16.72 -32.68
CA MET A 164 21.74 -17.96 -31.99
C MET A 164 20.70 -19.02 -32.32
N ASP A 165 21.18 -20.18 -32.78
CA ASP A 165 20.37 -21.36 -33.01
C ASP A 165 19.59 -21.78 -31.74
N PRO A 166 18.32 -22.22 -31.88
CA PRO A 166 17.53 -22.67 -30.76
C PRO A 166 18.07 -24.00 -30.19
N PRO A 167 18.05 -24.18 -28.85
CA PRO A 167 18.44 -25.44 -28.23
C PRO A 167 17.46 -26.58 -28.57
N PRO A 168 17.95 -27.83 -28.60
CA PRO A 168 17.15 -29.00 -28.96
C PRO A 168 16.06 -29.29 -27.92
N VAL A 169 14.86 -29.56 -28.43
CA VAL A 169 13.66 -29.94 -27.67
C VAL A 169 13.88 -31.29 -26.98
N PRO A 170 13.76 -31.40 -25.64
CA PRO A 170 13.78 -32.69 -24.96
C PRO A 170 12.46 -33.47 -25.19
N ALA A 171 12.61 -34.78 -25.41
CA ALA A 171 11.52 -35.72 -25.67
C ALA A 171 10.54 -35.84 -24.48
N PRO A 172 9.25 -36.13 -24.75
CA PRO A 172 8.24 -36.28 -23.70
C PRO A 172 8.49 -37.53 -22.85
N ILE A 173 8.55 -37.34 -21.53
CA ILE A 173 8.57 -38.42 -20.54
C ILE A 173 7.12 -38.82 -20.27
N THR A 174 6.76 -40.03 -20.70
CA THR A 174 5.49 -40.67 -20.35
C THR A 174 5.55 -41.08 -18.87
N MET A 175 4.72 -40.47 -18.02
CA MET A 175 4.49 -40.96 -16.66
C MET A 175 3.18 -41.74 -16.61
N ASP A 176 3.25 -42.97 -16.13
CA ASP A 176 2.09 -43.82 -15.86
C ASP A 176 1.20 -43.23 -14.74
N PRO A 177 -0.13 -43.40 -14.81
CA PRO A 177 -1.04 -42.92 -13.80
C PRO A 177 -1.02 -43.80 -12.55
N GLN A 178 -0.68 -43.19 -11.41
CA GLN A 178 -0.80 -43.78 -10.08
C GLN A 178 -2.24 -43.54 -9.55
N PRO A 179 -3.00 -44.58 -9.15
CA PRO A 179 -4.33 -44.40 -8.58
C PRO A 179 -4.25 -43.93 -7.12
N SER A 180 -4.84 -42.77 -6.82
CA SER A 180 -5.10 -42.31 -5.46
C SER A 180 -6.39 -42.95 -4.91
N PRO A 181 -6.40 -43.45 -3.66
CA PRO A 181 -7.63 -43.87 -3.00
C PRO A 181 -8.44 -42.65 -2.53
N SER A 182 -9.75 -42.68 -2.80
CA SER A 182 -10.73 -41.68 -2.34
C SER A 182 -10.86 -41.69 -0.81
N PRO A 183 -10.90 -40.52 -0.14
CA PRO A 183 -11.26 -40.43 1.27
C PRO A 183 -12.77 -40.60 1.45
N VAL A 184 -13.15 -41.46 2.40
CA VAL A 184 -14.52 -41.61 2.90
C VAL A 184 -14.88 -40.33 3.67
N VAL A 185 -15.86 -39.59 3.16
CA VAL A 185 -16.46 -38.44 3.84
C VAL A 185 -17.54 -38.98 4.77
N GLU A 186 -17.33 -38.86 6.08
CA GLU A 186 -18.39 -39.01 7.08
C GLU A 186 -19.27 -37.74 7.09
N GLU A 187 -20.57 -37.93 6.94
CA GLU A 187 -21.57 -36.86 7.03
C GLU A 187 -21.65 -36.33 8.48
N PRO A 188 -21.58 -35.00 8.70
CA PRO A 188 -21.84 -34.44 10.01
C PRO A 188 -23.35 -34.49 10.35
N PRO A 189 -23.70 -34.69 11.63
CA PRO A 189 -25.09 -34.78 12.06
C PRO A 189 -25.83 -33.45 11.89
N THR A 190 -27.00 -33.55 11.28
CA THR A 190 -28.00 -32.47 11.11
C THR A 190 -28.50 -32.00 12.48
N VAL A 191 -27.98 -30.87 12.96
CA VAL A 191 -28.53 -30.17 14.13
C VAL A 191 -29.61 -29.22 13.64
N ALA A 192 -30.86 -29.54 13.94
CA ALA A 192 -32.00 -28.64 13.77
C ALA A 192 -31.86 -27.46 14.74
N SER A 193 -31.64 -26.25 14.20
CA SER A 193 -31.74 -25.02 14.98
C SER A 193 -33.07 -24.33 14.65
N GLU A 194 -33.97 -24.30 15.63
CA GLU A 194 -35.11 -23.39 15.66
C GLU A 194 -34.57 -21.98 15.93
N TYR A 195 -34.50 -21.14 14.89
CA TYR A 195 -34.37 -19.70 15.05
C TYR A 195 -35.64 -19.04 14.51
N SER A 196 -36.31 -18.34 15.41
CA SER A 196 -37.49 -17.52 15.19
C SER A 196 -37.21 -16.40 14.19
N ASP A 197 -38.03 -16.35 13.15
CA ASP A 197 -38.17 -15.25 12.20
C ASP A 197 -38.57 -13.94 12.90
N ASP A 198 -37.63 -13.00 13.01
CA ASP A 198 -37.93 -11.58 12.80
C ASP A 198 -36.62 -10.81 12.54
N ILE A 199 -36.05 -10.96 11.34
CA ILE A 199 -35.01 -10.06 10.84
C ILE A 199 -35.61 -9.34 9.65
N THR A 200 -35.97 -8.07 9.87
CA THR A 200 -36.34 -7.14 8.81
C THR A 200 -35.11 -6.95 7.92
N VAL A 201 -35.08 -7.66 6.79
CA VAL A 201 -34.04 -7.53 5.77
C VAL A 201 -34.08 -6.09 5.25
N PRO A 202 -33.04 -5.27 5.47
CA PRO A 202 -33.00 -3.95 4.87
C PRO A 202 -32.98 -4.10 3.35
N GLU A 203 -33.85 -3.33 2.70
CA GLU A 203 -34.00 -3.26 1.25
C GLU A 203 -32.62 -3.04 0.61
N PRO A 204 -32.21 -3.88 -0.37
CA PRO A 204 -30.89 -3.78 -0.97
C PRO A 204 -30.74 -2.40 -1.61
N ASN A 205 -29.75 -1.64 -1.15
CA ASN A 205 -29.34 -0.40 -1.77
C ASN A 205 -29.19 -0.62 -3.28
N PRO A 206 -29.81 0.22 -4.14
CA PRO A 206 -29.69 0.06 -5.58
C PRO A 206 -28.21 0.04 -5.95
N LEU A 207 -27.78 -1.04 -6.61
CA LEU A 207 -26.44 -1.17 -7.16
C LEU A 207 -26.13 0.11 -7.97
N PRO A 208 -24.91 0.67 -7.86
CA PRO A 208 -24.54 1.84 -8.63
C PRO A 208 -24.79 1.54 -10.10
N VAL A 209 -25.62 2.38 -10.72
CA VAL A 209 -25.88 2.36 -12.16
C VAL A 209 -24.51 2.48 -12.84
N ILE A 210 -24.05 1.39 -13.47
CA ILE A 210 -22.82 1.38 -14.26
C ILE A 210 -23.09 2.29 -15.47
N ALA A 211 -22.76 3.56 -15.32
CA ALA A 211 -22.78 4.51 -16.41
C ALA A 211 -21.74 4.06 -17.45
N ASP A 212 -22.23 3.80 -18.66
CA ASP A 212 -21.45 3.67 -19.90
C ASP A 212 -20.49 2.46 -19.96
N SER A 213 -21.06 1.26 -19.85
CA SER A 213 -20.39 -0.03 -20.08
C SER A 213 -20.00 -0.30 -21.56
N GLY A 214 -20.13 0.68 -22.46
CA GLY A 214 -19.97 0.49 -23.91
C GLY A 214 -18.74 1.14 -24.55
N SER A 215 -17.93 1.92 -23.83
CA SER A 215 -16.76 2.55 -24.47
C SER A 215 -15.65 1.52 -24.71
N MET A 216 -15.05 1.54 -25.91
CA MET A 216 -13.88 0.72 -26.25
C MET A 216 -12.74 0.94 -25.24
N GLU A 217 -12.66 2.13 -24.63
CA GLU A 217 -11.72 2.42 -23.55
C GLU A 217 -11.95 1.55 -22.31
N SER A 218 -13.20 1.42 -21.85
CA SER A 218 -13.53 0.57 -20.71
C SER A 218 -13.15 -0.89 -20.97
N VAL A 219 -13.36 -1.37 -22.19
CA VAL A 219 -12.98 -2.73 -22.59
C VAL A 219 -11.46 -2.90 -22.57
N GLN A 220 -10.71 -1.97 -23.14
CA GLN A 220 -9.24 -2.01 -23.14
C GLN A 220 -8.65 -1.94 -21.72
N LYS A 221 -9.21 -1.10 -20.84
CA LYS A 221 -8.85 -1.08 -19.41
C LYS A 221 -9.06 -2.46 -18.78
N GLY A 222 -10.20 -3.09 -19.06
CA GLY A 222 -10.51 -4.45 -18.65
C GLY A 222 -9.50 -5.47 -19.16
N CYS A 223 -9.11 -5.41 -20.44
CA CYS A 223 -8.10 -6.31 -21.01
C CYS A 223 -6.74 -6.23 -20.30
N VAL A 224 -6.26 -5.01 -19.99
CA VAL A 224 -5.01 -4.83 -19.24
C VAL A 224 -5.13 -5.46 -17.85
N ILE A 225 -6.22 -5.15 -17.13
CA ILE A 225 -6.44 -5.66 -15.77
C ILE A 225 -6.54 -7.20 -15.77
N MET A 226 -7.28 -7.79 -16.72
CA MET A 226 -7.40 -9.24 -16.86
C MET A 226 -6.08 -9.92 -17.20
N ALA A 227 -5.28 -9.31 -18.08
CA ALA A 227 -3.95 -9.83 -18.42
C ALA A 227 -2.99 -9.80 -17.21
N ILE A 228 -3.14 -8.82 -16.31
CA ILE A 228 -2.38 -8.78 -15.06
C ILE A 228 -2.89 -9.84 -14.08
N LEU A 229 -4.21 -9.97 -13.93
CA LEU A 229 -4.85 -10.96 -13.05
C LEU A 229 -4.53 -12.42 -13.41
N SER A 230 -4.12 -12.71 -14.65
CA SER A 230 -3.67 -14.06 -15.02
C SER A 230 -2.34 -14.46 -14.36
N HIS A 231 -1.61 -13.51 -13.77
CA HIS A 231 -0.32 -13.75 -13.11
C HIS A 231 -0.33 -13.33 -11.63
N PHE A 232 -1.19 -12.38 -11.25
CA PHE A 232 -1.30 -11.89 -9.88
C PHE A 232 -2.69 -12.19 -9.33
N LYS A 233 -2.75 -12.93 -8.23
CA LYS A 233 -4.03 -13.31 -7.59
C LYS A 233 -4.78 -12.10 -7.04
N ASP A 234 -4.03 -11.16 -6.47
CA ASP A 234 -4.56 -9.96 -5.85
C ASP A 234 -3.84 -8.73 -6.42
N ILE A 235 -4.62 -7.77 -6.88
CA ILE A 235 -4.14 -6.48 -7.38
C ILE A 235 -4.97 -5.34 -6.83
N TRP A 236 -4.35 -4.17 -6.72
CA TRP A 236 -5.01 -2.91 -6.44
C TRP A 236 -5.04 -2.07 -7.70
N VAL A 237 -6.24 -1.63 -8.06
CA VAL A 237 -6.45 -0.73 -9.20
C VAL A 237 -6.90 0.61 -8.62
N SER A 238 -6.14 1.66 -8.89
CA SER A 238 -6.51 3.02 -8.53
C SER A 238 -6.55 3.91 -9.77
N ARG A 239 -7.50 4.85 -9.80
CA ARG A 239 -7.56 5.90 -10.80
C ARG A 239 -6.83 7.12 -10.27
N LEU A 240 -5.82 7.56 -11.00
CA LEU A 240 -5.08 8.80 -10.76
C LEU A 240 -5.72 9.95 -11.56
N ASP A 241 -5.20 11.16 -11.38
CA ASP A 241 -5.55 12.31 -12.19
C ASP A 241 -5.24 12.04 -13.68
N ASN A 242 -5.97 12.67 -14.60
CA ASN A 242 -5.82 12.51 -16.05
C ASN A 242 -6.23 11.14 -16.64
N ASN A 243 -7.17 10.42 -16.00
CA ASN A 243 -7.67 9.12 -16.47
C ASN A 243 -6.60 8.01 -16.53
N THR A 244 -5.44 8.24 -15.87
CA THR A 244 -4.40 7.24 -15.67
C THR A 244 -4.86 6.22 -14.62
N ILE A 245 -4.55 4.95 -14.86
CA ILE A 245 -4.80 3.83 -13.97
C ILE A 245 -3.47 3.32 -13.45
N SER A 246 -3.33 3.21 -12.14
CA SER A 246 -2.22 2.54 -11.46
C SER A 246 -2.68 1.17 -11.01
N VAL A 247 -1.91 0.14 -11.38
CA VAL A 247 -2.11 -1.24 -10.96
C VAL A 247 -0.90 -1.68 -10.13
N GLU A 248 -1.18 -2.16 -8.93
CA GLU A 248 -0.17 -2.52 -7.92
C GLU A 248 -0.48 -3.90 -7.35
N TYR A 249 0.54 -4.62 -6.88
CA TYR A 249 0.40 -5.86 -6.12
C TYR A 249 1.09 -5.76 -4.78
N MET A 250 1.16 -6.87 -4.03
CA MET A 250 1.66 -6.86 -2.65
C MET A 250 3.09 -6.34 -2.50
N GLU A 251 3.97 -6.60 -3.47
CA GLU A 251 5.39 -6.23 -3.34
C GLU A 251 5.70 -4.86 -3.93
N GLY A 252 4.85 -4.31 -4.81
CA GLY A 252 5.09 -3.02 -5.43
C GLY A 252 4.15 -2.67 -6.60
N PRO A 253 4.39 -1.55 -7.29
CA PRO A 253 3.69 -1.20 -8.52
C PRO A 253 3.94 -2.22 -9.63
N ILE A 254 2.87 -2.62 -10.33
CA ILE A 254 2.96 -3.42 -11.56
C ILE A 254 3.08 -2.50 -12.75
N ALA A 255 2.10 -1.62 -12.96
CA ALA A 255 2.02 -0.80 -14.16
C ALA A 255 1.19 0.46 -13.93
N LYS A 256 1.52 1.52 -14.66
CA LYS A 256 0.69 2.71 -14.78
C LYS A 256 0.38 2.92 -16.24
N PHE A 257 -0.89 3.09 -16.60
CA PHE A 257 -1.29 3.26 -18.00
C PHE A 257 -2.47 4.20 -18.15
N HIS A 258 -2.59 4.79 -19.33
CA HIS A 258 -3.78 5.52 -19.74
C HIS A 258 -4.17 5.08 -21.16
N ILE A 259 -5.37 5.46 -21.58
CA ILE A 259 -5.82 5.23 -22.95
C ILE A 259 -5.79 6.55 -23.68
N GLU A 260 -5.09 6.57 -24.80
CA GLU A 260 -5.00 7.72 -25.69
C GLU A 260 -5.30 7.24 -27.10
N GLU A 261 -6.29 7.85 -27.76
CA GLU A 261 -6.73 7.50 -29.13
C GLU A 261 -7.07 6.01 -29.30
N GLY A 262 -7.70 5.40 -28.28
CA GLY A 262 -8.06 3.99 -28.31
C GLY A 262 -6.85 3.04 -28.30
N LYS A 263 -5.70 3.50 -27.79
CA LYS A 263 -4.52 2.66 -27.54
C LYS A 263 -4.09 2.79 -26.09
N VAL A 264 -3.74 1.66 -25.49
CA VAL A 264 -3.16 1.61 -24.15
C VAL A 264 -1.72 2.12 -24.23
N LYS A 265 -1.42 3.20 -23.51
CA LYS A 265 -0.06 3.73 -23.33
C LYS A 265 0.38 3.51 -21.89
N PHE A 266 1.47 2.75 -21.73
CA PHE A 266 2.10 2.54 -20.43
C PHE A 266 3.06 3.68 -20.12
N HIS A 267 3.05 4.15 -18.87
CA HIS A 267 4.00 5.13 -18.37
C HIS A 267 5.39 4.50 -18.15
N GLU A 268 6.42 5.34 -18.13
CA GLU A 268 7.78 4.95 -17.78
C GLU A 268 7.82 4.29 -16.40
N GLY A 269 8.64 3.24 -16.25
CA GLY A 269 8.68 2.41 -15.05
C GLY A 269 7.57 1.37 -14.94
N SER A 270 6.61 1.31 -15.87
CA SER A 270 5.66 0.20 -15.89
C SER A 270 6.40 -1.13 -16.10
N PHE A 271 6.09 -2.08 -15.23
CA PHE A 271 6.68 -3.41 -15.18
C PHE A 271 8.18 -3.44 -14.84
N SER A 272 8.74 -2.40 -14.22
CA SER A 272 10.16 -2.38 -13.84
C SER A 272 10.46 -3.25 -12.62
N GLU A 273 9.49 -3.45 -11.74
CA GLU A 273 9.64 -4.18 -10.48
C GLU A 273 9.24 -5.66 -10.57
N ILE A 274 8.77 -6.11 -11.74
CA ILE A 274 8.34 -7.50 -11.95
C ILE A 274 9.31 -8.24 -12.86
N ASP A 275 9.30 -9.57 -12.75
CA ASP A 275 10.14 -10.43 -13.59
C ASP A 275 9.85 -10.19 -15.10
N PRO A 276 10.88 -10.04 -15.95
CA PRO A 276 10.72 -9.85 -17.39
C PRO A 276 9.90 -10.94 -18.08
N SER A 277 9.96 -12.18 -17.61
CA SER A 277 9.15 -13.30 -18.09
C SER A 277 7.66 -13.06 -17.86
N ILE A 278 7.30 -12.60 -16.66
CA ILE A 278 5.91 -12.25 -16.30
C ILE A 278 5.44 -11.07 -17.15
N LYS A 279 6.27 -10.02 -17.31
CA LYS A 279 5.96 -8.88 -18.17
C LYS A 279 5.63 -9.31 -19.60
N ASN A 280 6.45 -10.19 -20.18
CA ASN A 280 6.22 -10.71 -21.53
C ASN A 280 4.93 -11.54 -21.60
N ALA A 281 4.66 -12.38 -20.59
CA ALA A 281 3.45 -13.17 -20.53
C ALA A 281 2.19 -12.29 -20.43
N ILE A 282 2.20 -11.24 -19.60
CA ILE A 282 1.12 -10.24 -19.52
C ILE A 282 0.89 -9.59 -20.88
N LYS A 283 1.96 -9.18 -21.58
CA LYS A 283 1.85 -8.57 -22.91
C LYS A 283 1.20 -9.53 -23.91
N VAL A 284 1.63 -10.79 -23.95
CA VAL A 284 1.04 -11.82 -24.83
C VAL A 284 -0.43 -12.05 -24.51
N THR A 285 -0.79 -12.13 -23.23
CA THR A 285 -2.19 -12.29 -22.80
C THR A 285 -3.03 -11.07 -23.18
N PHE A 286 -2.51 -9.86 -22.99
CA PHE A 286 -3.17 -8.62 -23.40
C PHE A 286 -3.41 -8.57 -24.91
N ASP A 287 -2.38 -8.85 -25.72
CA ASP A 287 -2.50 -8.85 -27.18
C ASP A 287 -3.54 -9.89 -27.65
N LYS A 288 -3.59 -11.07 -27.02
CA LYS A 288 -4.64 -12.08 -27.27
C LYS A 288 -6.04 -11.55 -26.95
N LEU A 289 -6.21 -10.90 -25.81
CA LEU A 289 -7.50 -10.35 -25.38
C LEU A 289 -7.96 -9.22 -26.31
N VAL A 290 -7.06 -8.33 -26.73
CA VAL A 290 -7.37 -7.23 -27.66
C VAL A 290 -7.70 -7.75 -29.05
N ASN A 291 -6.95 -8.74 -29.55
CA ASN A 291 -7.22 -9.33 -30.86
C ASN A 291 -8.56 -10.07 -30.92
N ALA A 292 -9.01 -10.64 -29.79
CA ALA A 292 -10.31 -11.30 -29.72
C ALA A 292 -11.51 -10.33 -29.77
N LEU A 293 -11.26 -9.02 -29.67
CA LEU A 293 -12.29 -7.97 -29.72
C LEU A 293 -12.47 -7.37 -31.13
N ASN A 294 -11.55 -7.65 -32.06
CA ASN A 294 -11.60 -7.20 -33.45
C ASN A 294 -12.12 -8.32 -34.37
#